data_AF-M2QVE1-F1
#
_entry.id   AF-M2QVE1-F1
#
_cell.length_a   1.000
_cell.length_b   1.000
_cell.length_c   1.000
_cell.angle_alpha   90.00
_cell.angle_beta   90.00
_cell.angle_gamma   90.00
#
_symmetry.space_group_name_H-M   'P 1'
#
loop_
_entity.id
_entity.type
_entity.pdbx_description
1 polymer ?
#
loop_
_entity_poly.entity_id
_entity_poly.type
_entity_poly.pdbx_seq_one_letter_code
_entity_poly.pdbx_strand_id
1 'polypeptide(L)'
;MKTLSALPAALAVVLLSGCGADPAPAAAPPPSSPAAAQAPAGTPCGEVAGLQGAKNKVVARGKTECTEATQVLTDYFAKLTPAEAASPQGPGPVVIGAWTCGSGPNDPVTSCSTEDERQIDATRS
;
A
#
# COMPACT_ATOMS: atom_id res chain seq x y z
N MET A 1 -29.11 -6.61 -48.02
CA MET A 1 -28.69 -6.75 -49.43
C MET A 1 -27.16 -6.72 -49.48
N LYS A 2 -26.55 -7.62 -50.26
CA LYS A 2 -25.18 -7.61 -50.85
C LYS A 2 -23.93 -7.62 -49.93
N THR A 3 -23.47 -8.85 -49.67
CA THR A 3 -22.09 -9.42 -49.82
C THR A 3 -20.88 -8.54 -50.16
N LEU A 4 -19.74 -8.84 -49.51
CA LEU A 4 -18.45 -9.03 -50.18
C LEU A 4 -17.63 -10.17 -49.54
N SER A 5 -17.32 -11.18 -50.36
CA SER A 5 -16.35 -12.25 -50.15
C SER A 5 -14.94 -11.75 -50.46
N ALA A 6 -13.91 -12.32 -49.82
CA ALA A 6 -12.95 -13.24 -50.46
C ALA A 6 -11.63 -13.33 -49.67
N LEU A 7 -11.34 -14.56 -49.22
CA LEU A 7 -10.02 -15.10 -48.87
C LEU A 7 -9.16 -15.26 -50.15
N PRO A 8 -7.81 -15.41 -50.11
CA PRO A 8 -7.22 -16.69 -49.70
C PRO A 8 -5.80 -16.65 -49.06
N ALA A 9 -5.35 -17.86 -48.75
CA ALA A 9 -4.23 -18.32 -47.92
C ALA A 9 -2.81 -18.25 -48.56
N ALA A 10 -1.84 -18.80 -47.79
CA ALA A 10 -0.49 -19.27 -48.14
C ALA A 10 0.64 -18.26 -47.78
N LEU A 11 1.80 -18.60 -47.21
CA LEU A 11 2.62 -19.81 -47.16
C LEU A 11 3.60 -19.75 -45.97
N ALA A 12 3.96 -20.92 -45.43
CA ALA A 12 5.11 -21.15 -44.55
C ALA A 12 6.43 -21.20 -45.36
N VAL A 13 7.59 -20.83 -44.78
CA VAL A 13 8.89 -21.55 -44.85
C VAL A 13 9.83 -21.04 -43.75
N VAL A 14 10.43 -21.98 -43.02
CA VAL A 14 11.53 -21.86 -42.05
C VAL A 14 12.85 -22.27 -42.74
N LEU A 15 13.93 -21.47 -42.71
CA LEU A 15 15.35 -21.86 -42.93
C LEU A 15 16.27 -20.74 -42.33
N LEU A 16 17.03 -20.91 -41.24
CA LEU A 16 18.28 -21.64 -40.94
C LEU A 16 19.61 -20.86 -41.17
N SER A 17 20.47 -20.86 -40.14
CA SER A 17 21.96 -20.66 -40.08
C SER A 17 22.56 -19.26 -40.40
N GLY A 18 23.52 -18.69 -39.67
CA GLY A 18 24.30 -19.08 -38.49
C GLY A 18 25.43 -18.06 -38.17
N CYS A 19 25.97 -18.15 -36.94
CA CYS A 19 27.32 -17.77 -36.47
C CYS A 19 27.85 -16.32 -36.60
N GLY A 20 28.13 -15.68 -35.45
CA GLY A 20 29.28 -14.78 -35.32
C GLY A 20 29.10 -13.55 -34.43
N ALA A 21 29.85 -13.55 -33.32
CA ALA A 21 30.24 -12.41 -32.48
C ALA A 21 29.21 -11.80 -31.51
N ASP A 22 29.37 -12.21 -30.25
CA ASP A 22 29.09 -11.39 -29.07
C ASP A 22 29.80 -10.03 -29.17
N PRO A 23 29.08 -8.93 -28.94
CA PRO A 23 29.56 -8.02 -27.92
C PRO A 23 28.44 -7.66 -26.93
N ALA A 24 28.68 -7.99 -25.66
CA ALA A 24 28.27 -7.29 -24.44
C ALA A 24 26.83 -6.70 -24.41
N PRO A 25 25.94 -7.17 -23.51
CA PRO A 25 24.63 -6.56 -23.34
C PRO A 25 24.80 -5.10 -22.90
N ALA A 26 24.37 -4.17 -23.75
CA ALA A 26 23.97 -2.86 -23.27
C ALA A 26 22.84 -3.10 -22.27
N ALA A 27 23.15 -2.92 -20.99
CA ALA A 27 22.18 -3.03 -19.91
C ALA A 27 20.97 -2.17 -20.27
N ALA A 28 19.83 -2.83 -20.48
CA ALA A 28 18.55 -2.15 -20.51
C ALA A 28 18.43 -1.33 -19.21
N PRO A 29 17.94 -0.08 -19.25
CA PRO A 29 17.60 0.62 -18.03
C PRO A 29 16.62 -0.29 -17.25
N PRO A 30 16.80 -0.47 -15.93
CA PRO A 30 15.86 -1.26 -15.15
C PRO A 30 14.45 -0.69 -15.37
N PRO A 31 13.41 -1.54 -15.48
CA PRO A 31 12.05 -1.05 -15.50
C PRO A 31 11.88 -0.19 -14.25
N SER A 32 11.49 1.06 -14.47
CA SER A 32 11.11 1.96 -13.40
C SER A 32 10.17 1.19 -12.49
N SER A 33 10.61 0.94 -11.25
CA SER A 33 9.70 0.57 -10.17
C SER A 33 8.48 1.47 -10.31
N PRO A 34 7.24 0.96 -10.15
CA PRO A 34 6.11 1.87 -10.08
C PRO A 34 6.47 2.86 -8.99
N ALA A 35 6.71 4.11 -9.38
CA ALA A 35 6.80 5.21 -8.44
C ALA A 35 5.52 5.05 -7.64
N ALA A 36 5.65 4.65 -6.36
CA ALA A 36 4.51 4.53 -5.48
C ALA A 36 3.75 5.83 -5.68
N ALA A 37 2.58 5.75 -6.32
CA ALA A 37 1.78 6.92 -6.61
C ALA A 37 1.68 7.63 -5.27
N GLN A 38 2.26 8.83 -5.17
CA GLN A 38 2.41 9.52 -3.90
C GLN A 38 1.01 9.59 -3.32
N ALA A 39 0.74 8.78 -2.29
CA ALA A 39 -0.57 8.74 -1.66
C ALA A 39 -0.90 10.19 -1.30
N PRO A 40 -2.11 10.68 -1.62
CA PRO A 40 -2.47 12.08 -1.47
C PRO A 40 -1.98 12.60 -0.11
N ALA A 41 -1.34 13.77 -0.11
CA ALA A 41 -0.81 14.36 1.12
C ALA A 41 -1.93 14.41 2.16
N GLY A 42 -1.76 13.66 3.25
CA GLY A 42 -2.78 13.58 4.29
C GLY A 42 -2.82 14.86 5.12
N THR A 43 -3.93 15.07 5.80
CA THR A 43 -4.14 16.19 6.72
C THR A 43 -3.55 15.84 8.08
N PRO A 44 -2.60 16.63 8.62
CA PRO A 44 -2.09 16.42 9.97
C PRO A 44 -3.18 16.79 10.99
N CYS A 45 -3.51 15.85 11.87
CA CYS A 45 -4.62 15.95 12.83
C CYS A 45 -4.17 16.12 14.28
N GLY A 46 -2.87 16.31 14.51
CA GLY A 46 -2.28 16.46 15.85
C GLY A 46 -1.63 15.17 16.35
N GLU A 47 -1.61 14.99 17.66
CA GLU A 47 -0.95 13.87 18.33
C GLU A 47 -1.92 13.14 19.26
N VAL A 48 -1.83 11.81 19.31
CA VAL A 48 -2.54 10.97 20.27
C VAL A 48 -1.54 10.17 21.12
N ALA A 49 -1.93 9.86 22.35
CA ALA A 49 -1.19 8.92 23.16
C ALA A 49 -1.41 7.50 22.59
N GLY A 50 -0.32 6.78 22.34
CA GLY A 50 -0.36 5.38 21.97
C GLY A 50 0.20 4.48 23.05
N LEU A 51 0.65 3.30 22.62
CA LEU A 51 1.19 2.27 23.52
C LEU A 51 2.32 2.82 24.39
N GLN A 52 2.31 2.44 25.67
CA GLN A 52 3.34 2.80 26.66
C GLN A 52 3.56 4.32 26.82
N GLY A 53 2.56 5.14 26.48
CA GLY A 53 2.65 6.60 26.57
C GLY A 53 3.43 7.27 25.44
N ALA A 54 3.79 6.52 24.39
CA ALA A 54 4.40 7.09 23.20
C ALA A 54 3.43 8.05 22.50
N LYS A 55 3.93 9.19 22.00
CA LYS A 55 3.12 10.09 21.19
C LYS A 55 3.12 9.63 19.73
N ASN A 56 1.96 9.70 19.09
CA ASN A 56 1.80 9.34 17.68
C ASN A 56 1.18 10.51 16.93
N LYS A 57 1.88 11.00 15.92
CA LYS A 57 1.38 12.04 15.00
C LYS A 57 0.35 11.42 14.07
N VAL A 58 -0.85 11.96 14.08
CA VAL A 58 -1.99 11.47 13.30
C VAL A 58 -2.08 12.22 11.97
N VAL A 59 -2.25 11.47 10.90
CA VAL A 59 -2.47 11.96 9.55
C VAL A 59 -3.73 11.30 9.00
N ALA A 60 -4.76 12.09 8.71
CA ALA A 60 -5.97 11.61 8.04
C ALA A 60 -5.81 11.69 6.51
N ARG A 61 -6.35 10.73 5.78
CA ARG A 61 -6.37 10.70 4.31
C ARG A 61 -7.77 10.38 3.80
N GLY A 62 -8.01 10.73 2.54
CA GLY A 62 -9.34 10.58 1.93
C GLY A 62 -10.34 11.56 2.54
N LYS A 63 -11.57 11.09 2.79
CA LYS A 63 -12.66 11.90 3.36
C LYS A 63 -12.76 11.80 4.90
N THR A 64 -11.65 11.47 5.56
CA THR A 64 -11.63 11.29 7.02
C THR A 64 -11.42 12.61 7.73
N GLU A 65 -12.33 12.91 8.67
CA GLU A 65 -12.22 14.08 9.53
C GLU A 65 -11.18 13.86 10.64
N CYS A 66 -10.46 14.91 11.03
CA CYS A 66 -9.43 14.78 12.05
C CYS A 66 -9.94 14.32 13.42
N THR A 67 -11.17 14.72 13.79
CA THR A 67 -11.81 14.25 15.02
C THR A 67 -12.07 12.75 14.97
N GLU A 68 -12.55 12.22 13.85
CA GLU A 68 -12.73 10.77 13.66
C GLU A 68 -11.37 10.06 13.70
N ALA A 69 -10.36 10.58 12.99
CA ALA A 69 -9.04 9.97 12.91
C ALA A 69 -8.38 9.80 14.28
N THR A 70 -8.41 10.86 15.08
CA THR A 70 -7.84 10.86 16.43
C THR A 70 -8.63 9.96 17.38
N GLN A 71 -9.96 9.93 17.27
CA GLN A 71 -10.80 9.05 18.07
C GLN A 71 -10.56 7.57 17.75
N VAL A 72 -10.51 7.20 16.46
CA VAL A 72 -10.25 5.82 16.02
C VAL A 72 -8.91 5.31 16.53
N LEU A 73 -7.86 6.13 16.45
CA LEU A 73 -6.55 5.76 16.97
C LEU A 73 -6.52 5.67 18.51
N THR A 74 -7.23 6.56 19.19
CA THR A 74 -7.36 6.50 20.65
C THR A 74 -8.04 5.20 21.06
N ASP A 75 -9.13 4.82 20.40
CA ASP A 75 -9.86 3.58 20.64
C ASP A 75 -9.01 2.35 20.29
N TYR A 76 -8.24 2.41 19.20
CA TYR A 76 -7.28 1.36 18.83
C TYR A 76 -6.28 1.12 19.97
N PHE A 77 -5.57 2.15 20.41
CA PHE A 77 -4.57 2.00 21.47
C PHE A 77 -5.18 1.63 22.82
N ALA A 78 -6.42 2.02 23.10
CA ALA A 78 -7.14 1.61 24.29
C ALA A 78 -7.56 0.13 24.27
N LYS A 79 -7.81 -0.45 23.09
CA LYS A 79 -8.15 -1.87 22.94
C LYS A 79 -6.93 -2.79 23.01
N LEU A 80 -5.75 -2.29 22.64
CA LEU A 80 -4.55 -3.11 22.62
C LEU A 80 -4.15 -3.54 24.03
N THR A 81 -3.97 -4.85 24.19
CA THR A 81 -3.43 -5.41 25.42
C THR A 81 -1.91 -5.18 25.50
N PRO A 82 -1.33 -5.20 26.72
CA PRO A 82 0.12 -5.15 26.88
C PRO A 82 0.86 -6.27 26.14
N ALA A 83 0.23 -7.43 25.97
CA ALA A 83 0.80 -8.57 25.26
C ALA A 83 0.89 -8.32 23.75
N GLU A 84 -0.15 -7.75 23.15
CA GLU A 84 -0.15 -7.38 21.72
C GLU A 84 0.85 -6.25 21.44
N ALA A 85 0.95 -5.28 22.35
CA ALA A 85 1.91 -4.18 22.29
C ALA A 85 3.37 -4.65 22.34
N ALA A 86 3.64 -5.72 23.09
CA ALA A 86 4.97 -6.33 23.22
C ALA A 86 5.23 -7.42 22.16
N SER A 87 4.25 -7.71 21.30
CA SER A 87 4.39 -8.76 20.30
C SER A 87 5.44 -8.39 19.25
N PRO A 88 6.39 -9.29 18.94
CA PRO A 88 7.38 -9.06 17.89
C PRO A 88 6.74 -8.95 16.49
N GLN A 89 5.51 -9.43 16.33
CA GLN A 89 4.75 -9.35 15.08
C GLN A 89 4.00 -8.01 14.94
N GLY A 90 4.04 -7.16 15.97
CA GLY A 90 3.21 -5.98 16.07
C GLY A 90 1.78 -6.31 16.53
N PRO A 91 0.98 -5.29 16.88
CA PRO A 91 -0.44 -5.46 17.11
C PRO A 91 -1.09 -5.79 15.76
N GLY A 92 -1.68 -6.99 15.67
CA GLY A 92 -2.37 -7.46 14.47
C GLY A 92 -3.56 -6.57 14.08
N PRO A 93 -4.29 -6.88 13.00
CA PRO A 93 -5.44 -6.10 12.59
C PRO A 93 -6.51 -6.10 13.69
N VAL A 94 -6.81 -4.93 14.24
CA VAL A 94 -7.84 -4.65 15.24
C VAL A 94 -8.97 -3.87 14.60
N VAL A 95 -10.20 -4.33 14.84
CA VAL A 95 -11.40 -3.67 14.33
C VAL A 95 -11.93 -2.62 15.32
N ILE A 96 -12.05 -1.38 14.84
CA ILE A 96 -12.59 -0.22 15.54
C ILE A 96 -13.78 0.32 14.74
N GLY A 97 -14.98 -0.19 15.03
CA GLY A 97 -16.17 0.15 14.23
C GLY A 97 -15.99 -0.32 12.79
N ALA A 98 -15.98 0.62 11.84
CA ALA A 98 -15.73 0.36 10.42
C ALA A 98 -14.24 0.34 10.03
N TRP A 99 -13.35 0.65 10.97
CA TRP A 99 -11.92 0.76 10.74
C TRP A 99 -11.18 -0.53 11.09
N THR A 100 -10.25 -0.93 10.22
CA THR A 100 -9.27 -1.97 10.53
C THR A 100 -7.91 -1.30 10.71
N CYS A 101 -7.41 -1.36 11.94
CA CYS A 101 -6.15 -0.74 12.36
C CYS A 101 -5.08 -1.81 12.61
N GLY A 102 -3.83 -1.56 12.27
CA GLY A 102 -2.75 -2.45 12.61
C GLY A 102 -1.39 -1.82 12.38
N SER A 103 -0.38 -2.42 13.00
CA SER A 103 1.03 -2.09 12.77
C SER A 103 1.79 -3.37 12.47
N GLY A 104 2.67 -3.32 11.47
CA GLY A 104 3.51 -4.46 11.12
C GLY A 104 4.59 -4.74 12.18
N PRO A 105 5.32 -5.86 12.04
CA PRO A 105 6.46 -6.19 12.88
C PRO A 105 7.49 -5.04 12.87
N ASN A 106 7.75 -4.43 14.02
CA ASN A 106 8.65 -3.27 14.18
C ASN A 106 8.26 -2.02 13.38
N ASP A 107 7.01 -1.91 12.92
CA ASP A 107 6.58 -0.75 12.16
C ASP A 107 6.36 0.46 13.10
N PRO A 108 7.05 1.60 12.88
CA PRO A 108 6.84 2.81 13.66
C PRO A 108 5.51 3.51 13.31
N VAL A 109 4.83 3.04 12.27
CA VAL A 109 3.57 3.55 11.76
C VAL A 109 2.45 2.56 12.09
N THR A 110 1.41 3.07 12.73
CA THR A 110 0.12 2.40 12.81
C THR A 110 -0.76 2.91 11.69
N SER A 111 -1.35 2.02 10.91
CA SER A 111 -2.27 2.37 9.83
C SER A 111 -3.67 1.87 10.14
N CYS A 112 -4.68 2.70 9.92
CA CYS A 112 -6.09 2.31 9.94
C CYS A 112 -6.70 2.59 8.58
N SER A 113 -7.52 1.66 8.07
CA SER A 113 -8.22 1.84 6.80
C SER A 113 -9.64 1.30 6.86
N THR A 114 -10.50 1.82 5.98
CA THR A 114 -11.84 1.27 5.72
C THR A 114 -11.94 0.81 4.27
N GLU A 115 -12.96 0.02 3.95
CA GLU A 115 -13.23 -0.42 2.57
C GLU A 115 -13.54 0.77 1.64
N ASP A 116 -14.10 1.86 2.18
CA ASP A 116 -14.40 3.11 1.45
C ASP A 116 -13.18 4.00 1.15
N GLU A 117 -11.97 3.44 1.08
CA GLU A 117 -10.71 4.14 0.76
C GLU A 117 -10.30 5.25 1.76
N ARG A 118 -10.93 5.29 2.94
CA ARG A 118 -10.52 6.17 4.04
C ARG A 118 -9.31 5.57 4.75
N GLN A 119 -8.35 6.42 5.11
CA GLN A 119 -7.12 5.97 5.75
C GLN A 119 -6.67 6.95 6.83
N ILE A 120 -6.08 6.42 7.89
CA ILE A 120 -5.41 7.15 8.96
C ILE A 120 -4.04 6.53 9.14
N ASP A 121 -3.01 7.35 9.15
CA ASP A 121 -1.66 6.93 9.53
C ASP A 121 -1.28 7.60 10.85
N ALA A 122 -0.65 6.85 11.75
CA ALA A 122 -0.11 7.35 13.00
C ALA A 122 1.37 7.00 13.08
N THR A 123 2.26 8.00 13.09
CA THR A 123 3.71 7.76 13.20
C THR A 123 4.18 8.10 14.60
N ARG A 124 4.93 7.19 15.23
CA ARG A 124 5.55 7.44 16.54
C ARG A 124 6.53 8.63 16.46
N SER A 125 6.39 9.58 17.39
CA SER A 125 7.21 10.79 17.51
C SER A 125 8.03 10.83 18.78
#